data_AF-A0A2Z4YQ51-F1
#
_entry.id   AF-A0A2Z4YQ51-F1
#
_cell.length_a   1.000
_cell.length_b   1.000
_cell.length_c   1.000
_cell.angle_alpha   90.00
_cell.angle_beta   90.00
_cell.angle_gamma   90.00
#
_symmetry.space_group_name_H-M   'P 1'
#
loop_
_entity.id
_entity.type
_entity.pdbx_description
1 polymer ?
#
loop_
_entity_poly.entity_id
_entity_poly.type
_entity_poly.pdbx_seq_one_letter_code
_entity_poly.pdbx_strand_id
1 'polypeptide(L)'
;MTACRETPPPLLATFEDALAKLPDGYVDGYFDHRSWGVTVKRSQDGKRTWLYGEELGGTDIVSFNLYRLAGPGSTLKPCEMSTAKVIEFVLGFEPSTEKAAFGT
;
A
#
# COMPACT_ATOMS: atom_id res chain seq x y z
N MET A 1 28.93 -0.33 -9.69
CA MET A 1 27.87 -1.05 -10.44
C MET A 1 26.77 -1.35 -9.42
N THR A 2 25.69 -0.59 -9.46
CA THR A 2 24.65 -0.57 -8.43
C THR A 2 23.84 -1.87 -8.52
N ALA A 3 23.90 -2.68 -7.46
CA ALA A 3 23.04 -3.85 -7.32
C ALA A 3 21.58 -3.38 -7.37
N CYS A 4 20.82 -3.87 -8.35
CA CYS A 4 19.37 -3.91 -8.24
C CYS A 4 19.09 -4.66 -6.94
N ARG A 5 18.62 -3.96 -5.91
CA ARG A 5 18.23 -4.59 -4.65
C ARG A 5 16.97 -5.40 -4.93
N GLU A 6 17.14 -6.64 -5.38
CA GLU A 6 16.08 -7.63 -5.35
C GLU A 6 15.56 -7.67 -3.92
N THR A 7 14.28 -7.32 -3.76
CA THR A 7 13.61 -7.39 -2.47
C THR A 7 13.60 -8.85 -2.04
N PRO A 8 14.14 -9.20 -0.86
CA PRO A 8 14.18 -10.59 -0.41
C PRO A 8 12.79 -11.22 -0.52
N PRO A 9 12.67 -12.47 -1.00
CA PRO A 9 11.38 -13.17 -1.10
C PRO A 9 10.49 -13.08 0.15
N PRO A 10 11.00 -13.18 1.40
CA PRO A 10 10.15 -13.03 2.58
C PRO A 10 9.59 -11.62 2.77
N LEU A 11 10.27 -10.58 2.28
CA LEU A 11 9.83 -9.21 2.47
C LEU A 11 8.65 -8.85 1.55
N LEU A 12 8.67 -9.31 0.30
CA LEU A 12 7.52 -9.16 -0.61
C LEU A 12 6.29 -9.92 -0.09
N ALA A 13 6.48 -11.13 0.45
CA ALA A 13 5.38 -11.90 1.02
C ALA A 13 4.74 -11.18 2.22
N THR A 14 5.53 -10.63 3.14
CA THR A 14 5.01 -9.84 4.27
C THR A 14 4.30 -8.56 3.80
N PHE A 15 4.85 -7.88 2.79
CA PHE A 15 4.21 -6.72 2.19
C PHE A 15 2.84 -7.08 1.56
N GLU A 16 2.76 -8.19 0.83
CA GLU A 16 1.50 -8.64 0.22
C GLU A 16 0.46 -9.03 1.26
N ASP A 17 0.86 -9.68 2.36
CA ASP A 17 0.01 -10.01 3.49
C ASP A 17 -0.53 -8.76 4.20
N ALA A 18 0.33 -7.77 4.47
CA ALA A 18 -0.06 -6.49 5.03
C ALA A 18 -1.04 -5.74 4.10
N LEU A 19 -0.75 -5.68 2.81
CA LEU A 19 -1.64 -5.08 1.82
C LEU A 19 -2.99 -5.80 1.74
N ALA A 20 -3.02 -7.12 1.92
CA ALA A 20 -4.25 -7.90 1.90
C ALA A 20 -5.16 -7.61 3.10
N LYS A 21 -4.59 -7.15 4.22
CA LYS A 21 -5.33 -6.77 5.44
C LYS A 21 -5.97 -5.39 5.35
N LEU A 22 -5.50 -4.51 4.47
CA LEU A 22 -6.09 -3.19 4.27
C LEU A 22 -7.49 -3.30 3.64
N PRO A 23 -8.50 -2.58 4.15
CA PRO A 23 -9.85 -2.61 3.57
C PRO A 23 -9.86 -2.09 2.14
N ASP A 24 -10.82 -2.55 1.33
CA ASP A 24 -11.14 -1.89 0.07
C ASP A 24 -11.80 -0.53 0.32
N GLY A 25 -11.54 0.42 -0.58
CA GLY A 25 -12.05 1.78 -0.46
C GLY A 25 -11.13 2.69 0.36
N TYR A 26 -11.70 3.76 0.89
CA TYR A 26 -11.00 4.78 1.66
C TYR A 26 -10.97 4.41 3.14
N VAL A 27 -9.83 4.61 3.78
CA VAL A 27 -9.64 4.50 5.22
C VAL A 27 -8.64 5.56 5.67
N ASP A 28 -8.93 6.23 6.78
CA ASP A 28 -7.94 7.06 7.45
C ASP A 28 -7.04 6.21 8.35
N GLY A 29 -5.88 6.74 8.71
CA GLY A 29 -4.96 6.04 9.59
C GLY A 29 -3.71 6.83 9.84
N TYR A 30 -2.73 6.14 10.41
CA TYR A 30 -1.46 6.74 10.80
C TYR A 30 -0.30 5.96 10.20
N PHE A 31 0.73 6.71 9.81
CA PHE A 31 2.02 6.16 9.46
C PHE A 31 3.08 7.18 9.88
N ASP A 32 4.09 6.73 10.62
CA ASP A 32 5.20 7.59 11.04
C ASP A 32 4.73 8.86 11.77
N HIS A 33 3.79 8.68 12.72
CA HIS A 33 3.13 9.74 13.50
C HIS A 33 2.38 10.82 12.69
N ARG A 34 2.19 10.61 11.39
CA ARG A 34 1.43 11.48 10.50
C ARG A 34 0.07 10.85 10.18
N SER A 35 -0.94 11.68 9.95
CA SER A 35 -2.28 11.22 9.55
C SER A 35 -2.36 11.09 8.04
N TRP A 36 -2.94 9.99 7.57
CA TRP A 36 -3.03 9.63 6.15
C TRP A 36 -4.44 9.23 5.78
N GLY A 37 -4.86 9.60 4.57
CA GLY A 37 -6.01 9.03 3.88
C GLY A 37 -5.52 8.02 2.85
N VAL A 38 -5.95 6.76 2.97
CA VAL A 38 -5.52 5.67 2.08
C VAL A 38 -6.71 5.11 1.34
N THR A 39 -6.63 5.08 0.01
CA THR A 39 -7.58 4.40 -0.86
C THR A 39 -6.95 3.15 -1.46
N VAL A 40 -7.56 1.99 -1.19
CA VAL A 40 -7.20 0.73 -1.85
C VAL A 40 -8.28 0.35 -2.86
N LYS A 41 -7.87 0.03 -4.08
CA LYS A 41 -8.76 -0.54 -5.11
C LYS A 41 -8.20 -1.88 -5.56
N ARG A 42 -9.08 -2.85 -5.74
CA ARG A 42 -8.73 -4.19 -6.25
C ARG A 42 -9.52 -4.48 -7.51
N SER A 43 -8.91 -5.15 -8.48
CA SER A 43 -9.61 -5.58 -9.70
C SER A 43 -10.56 -6.74 -9.38
N GLN A 44 -11.62 -6.88 -10.18
CA GLN A 44 -12.60 -7.97 -10.02
C GLN A 44 -11.96 -9.36 -10.14
N ASP A 45 -10.88 -9.48 -10.91
CA ASP A 45 -10.12 -10.73 -11.06
C ASP A 45 -9.09 -10.97 -9.94
N GLY A 46 -8.95 -10.03 -8.99
CA GLY A 46 -8.00 -10.09 -7.87
C GLY A 46 -6.52 -10.02 -8.28
N LYS A 47 -6.23 -9.76 -9.56
CA LYS A 47 -4.86 -9.75 -10.10
C LYS A 47 -4.18 -8.41 -10.00
N ARG A 48 -4.91 -7.35 -9.67
CA ARG A 48 -4.39 -5.98 -9.62
C ARG A 48 -4.88 -5.30 -8.36
N THR A 49 -3.95 -4.65 -7.68
CA THR A 49 -4.23 -3.79 -6.52
C THR A 49 -3.61 -2.43 -6.78
N TRP A 50 -4.37 -1.38 -6.52
CA TRP A 50 -3.92 0.00 -6.54
C TRP A 50 -4.04 0.54 -5.12
N LEU A 51 -3.01 1.25 -4.68
CA LEU A 51 -3.06 2.01 -3.44
C LEU A 51 -2.65 3.43 -3.74
N TYR A 52 -3.43 4.37 -3.22
CA TYR A 52 -3.10 5.78 -3.17
C TYR A 52 -3.27 6.26 -1.73
N GLY A 53 -2.22 6.78 -1.14
CA GLY A 53 -2.18 7.39 0.17
C GLY A 53 -1.73 8.84 0.06
N GLU A 54 -2.44 9.72 0.74
CA GLU A 54 -2.08 11.14 0.88
C GLU A 54 -1.99 11.51 2.36
N GLU A 55 -0.99 12.30 2.72
CA GLU A 55 -0.88 12.86 4.05
C GLU A 55 -1.96 13.95 4.26
N LEU A 56 -2.79 13.82 5.29
CA LEU A 56 -3.92 14.73 5.54
C LEU A 56 -3.50 16.10 6.08
N GLY A 57 -2.29 16.20 6.63
CA GLY A 57 -1.71 17.42 7.19
C GLY A 57 -0.53 17.98 6.39
N GLY A 58 -0.21 17.38 5.24
CA GLY A 58 1.00 17.69 4.50
C GLY A 58 0.83 17.54 2.99
N THR A 59 1.94 17.32 2.30
CA THR A 59 1.97 17.18 0.84
C THR A 59 2.57 15.84 0.40
N ASP A 60 2.84 14.95 1.37
CA ASP A 60 3.46 13.67 1.08
C ASP A 60 2.44 12.68 0.50
N ILE A 61 2.91 11.85 -0.43
CA ILE A 61 2.07 10.84 -1.08
C ILE A 61 2.79 9.50 -1.15
N VAL A 62 1.99 8.43 -1.14
CA VAL A 62 2.43 7.06 -1.43
C VAL A 62 1.47 6.45 -2.44
N SER A 63 1.97 6.00 -3.58
CA SER A 63 1.12 5.44 -4.63
C SER A 63 1.84 4.32 -5.37
N PHE A 64 1.12 3.22 -5.63
CA PHE A 64 1.65 2.10 -6.40
C PHE A 64 0.57 1.22 -7.01
N ASN A 65 1.02 0.39 -7.96
CA ASN A 65 0.25 -0.69 -8.57
C ASN A 65 0.94 -2.02 -8.28
N LEU A 66 0.20 -3.01 -7.78
CA LEU A 66 0.64 -4.39 -7.65
C LEU A 66 -0.06 -5.26 -8.70
N TYR A 67 0.72 -6.04 -9.44
CA TYR A 67 0.23 -6.99 -10.43
C TYR A 67 0.60 -8.40 -10.03
N ARG A 68 -0.39 -9.28 -9.84
CA ARG A 68 -0.17 -10.72 -9.65
C ARG A 68 -0.12 -11.39 -11.02
N LEU A 69 1.00 -12.02 -11.34
CA LEU A 69 1.19 -12.72 -12.60
C LEU A 69 0.63 -14.15 -12.48
N ALA A 70 0.37 -14.80 -13.62
CA ALA A 70 -0.13 -16.18 -13.66
C ALA A 70 0.93 -17.24 -13.26
N GLY A 71 2.14 -16.80 -12.87
CA GLY A 71 3.24 -17.64 -12.39
C GLY A 71 3.71 -17.22 -11.00
N PRO A 72 4.82 -17.77 -10.49
CA PRO A 72 5.34 -17.40 -9.17
C PRO A 72 5.92 -15.98 -9.22
N GLY A 73 5.10 -14.98 -8.93
CA GLY A 73 5.57 -13.61 -8.77
C GLY A 73 4.50 -12.54 -8.83
N SER A 74 4.68 -11.54 -7.99
CA SER A 74 3.97 -10.27 -8.02
C SER A 74 4.92 -9.17 -8.45
N THR A 75 4.44 -8.25 -9.29
CA THR A 75 5.20 -7.07 -9.74
C THR A 75 4.66 -5.82 -9.06
N LEU A 76 5.48 -5.23 -8.19
CA LEU A 76 5.20 -3.95 -7.54
C LEU A 76 5.73 -2.79 -8.40
N LYS A 77 4.87 -1.81 -8.70
CA LYS A 77 5.20 -0.60 -9.48
C LYS A 77 4.84 0.67 -8.70
N PRO A 78 5.80 1.28 -7.99
CA PRO A 78 5.62 2.61 -7.38
C PRO A 78 5.40 3.71 -8.43
N CYS A 79 4.61 4.71 -8.09
CA CYS A 79 4.40 5.91 -8.91
C CYS A 79 5.40 7.00 -8.49
N GLU A 80 6.45 7.22 -9.29
CA GLU A 80 7.40 8.34 -9.10
C GLU A 80 8.08 8.37 -7.72
N MET A 81 8.19 7.21 -7.05
CA MET A 81 8.81 7.08 -5.72
C MET A 81 9.54 5.74 -5.57
N SER A 82 10.27 5.59 -4.46
CA SER A 82 11.06 4.38 -4.21
C SER A 82 10.19 3.20 -3.78
N THR A 83 10.59 2.00 -4.19
CA THR A 83 9.98 0.74 -3.72
C THR A 83 10.10 0.58 -2.20
N ALA A 84 11.21 1.04 -1.61
CA ALA A 84 11.42 1.03 -0.17
C ALA A 84 10.33 1.82 0.57
N LYS A 85 10.07 3.07 0.15
CA LYS A 85 9.03 3.91 0.75
C LYS A 85 7.66 3.24 0.72
N VAL A 86 7.29 2.65 -0.42
CA VAL A 86 6.02 1.94 -0.58
C VAL A 86 5.91 0.75 0.38
N ILE A 87 6.98 -0.03 0.48
CA ILE A 87 7.02 -1.21 1.36
C ILE A 87 6.94 -0.79 2.82
N GLU A 88 7.75 0.18 3.23
CA GLU A 88 7.76 0.71 4.60
C GLU A 88 6.39 1.28 4.97
N PHE A 89 5.77 2.02 4.05
CA PHE A 89 4.43 2.57 4.24
C PHE A 89 3.39 1.48 4.48
N VAL A 90 3.30 0.48 3.60
CA VAL A 90 2.27 -0.57 3.72
C VAL A 90 2.49 -1.45 4.96
N LEU A 91 3.74 -1.68 5.34
CA LEU A 91 4.07 -2.47 6.54
C LEU A 91 3.82 -1.70 7.85
N GLY A 92 3.93 -0.37 7.83
CA GLY A 92 3.80 0.48 9.01
C GLY A 92 2.47 1.25 9.10
N PHE A 93 1.63 1.22 8.07
CA PHE A 93 0.36 1.94 8.08
C PHE A 93 -0.64 1.24 9.01
N GLU A 94 -1.20 2.02 9.92
CA GLU A 94 -2.18 1.59 10.91
C GLU A 94 -3.52 2.23 10.56
N PRO A 95 -4.49 1.48 9.99
CA PRO A 95 -5.82 1.99 9.72
C PRO A 95 -6.51 2.38 11.03
N SER A 96 -7.10 3.57 11.08
CA SER A 96 -7.96 3.95 12.19
C SER A 96 -9.15 3.01 12.24
N THR A 97 -9.47 2.52 13.44
CA THR A 97 -10.62 1.63 13.66
C THR A 97 -11.94 2.39 13.78
N GLU A 98 -11.94 3.70 13.54
CA GLU A 98 -13.16 4.48 13.50
C GLU A 98 -13.93 4.13 12.22
N LYS A 99 -14.81 3.14 12.37
CA LYS A 99 -15.95 2.93 11.48
C LYS A 99 -16.53 4.31 11.22
N ALA A 100 -16.52 4.77 9.96
CA ALA A 100 -17.14 6.01 9.54
C ALA A 100 -18.59 6.04 10.05
N ALA A 101 -18.78 6.59 11.24
CA ALA A 101 -20.07 6.86 11.85
C ALA A 101 -20.50 8.20 11.28
N PHE A 102 -20.88 8.20 10.01
CA PHE A 102 -21.50 9.33 9.32
C PHE A 102 -22.33 8.73 8.18
N GLY A 103 -23.66 8.70 8.20
CA GLY A 103 -24.64 9.23 9.12
C GLY A 103 -26.02 8.68 8.72
N THR A 104 -26.97 8.92 9.62
CA THR A 104 -28.43 8.76 9.54
C THR A 104 -29.07 9.06 8.19
#